data_AF-A0A661HHU1-F1
#
_entry.id   AF-A0A661HHU1-F1
#
_cell.length_a   1.000
_cell.length_b   1.000
_cell.length_c   1.000
_cell.angle_alpha   90.00
_cell.angle_beta   90.00
_cell.angle_gamma   90.00
#
_symmetry.space_group_name_H-M   'P 1'
#
loop_
_entity.id
_entity.type
_entity.pdbx_description
1 polymer ?
#
loop_
_entity_poly.entity_id
_entity_poly.type
_entity_poly.pdbx_seq_one_letter_code
_entity_poly.pdbx_strand_id
1 'polypeptide(L)'
;MASRDSKGHYAPGSYDIKKVFLRDHEQDIRFKVLEINIFESIFQPCMTADITVLDAENLVANLPIADGDVVDIHLAFNSEDKIQQNVDGEDIKCVMEVIKITSRIKTDNQDVQTYNLRLASIGWSNNVRTRISRSYNQQPYSDVVEEIFYDKFVTEGNYGLKGHYSKFTGDDAKNIDVESTHGEYSLIIPRWKPIQCFNWLAGRSQSSETKDAVNYVFYEDKETYNFKSIDSLVKAGATDDYWVKLE
;
A
#
# COMPACT_ATOMS: atom_id res chain seq x y z
N MET A 1 -16.95 -18.69 2.48
CA MET A 1 -17.89 -18.22 3.51
C MET A 1 -17.10 -17.41 4.52
N ALA A 2 -17.30 -16.09 4.52
CA ALA A 2 -16.77 -15.20 5.54
C ALA A 2 -17.41 -15.57 6.89
N SER A 3 -16.76 -16.42 7.69
CA SER A 3 -17.30 -16.73 9.02
C SER A 3 -17.04 -15.55 9.96
N ARG A 4 -18.06 -15.16 10.73
CA ARG A 4 -17.92 -14.23 11.86
C ARG A 4 -18.19 -14.92 13.18
N ASP A 5 -17.60 -14.41 14.26
CA ASP A 5 -17.98 -14.80 15.62
C ASP A 5 -19.26 -14.06 16.07
N SER A 6 -19.75 -14.37 17.27
CA SER A 6 -20.94 -13.75 17.85
C SER A 6 -20.80 -12.24 18.13
N LYS A 7 -19.62 -11.66 17.94
CA LYS A 7 -19.31 -10.24 18.13
C LYS A 7 -19.17 -9.48 16.81
N GLY A 8 -19.24 -10.17 15.67
CA GLY A 8 -19.20 -9.55 14.34
C GLY A 8 -17.79 -9.38 13.77
N HIS A 9 -16.76 -9.98 14.37
CA HIS A 9 -15.39 -9.87 13.89
C HIS A 9 -15.19 -10.64 12.57
N TYR A 10 -14.18 -10.25 11.79
CA TYR A 10 -13.87 -10.86 10.50
C TYR A 10 -12.89 -12.03 10.60
N ALA A 11 -13.14 -13.09 9.83
CA ALA A 11 -12.17 -14.15 9.59
C ALA A 11 -11.35 -13.88 8.31
N PRO A 12 -10.10 -14.37 8.23
CA PRO A 12 -9.38 -14.48 6.97
C PRO A 12 -10.24 -15.16 5.88
N GLY A 13 -10.23 -14.62 4.66
CA GLY A 13 -11.06 -15.12 3.54
C GLY A 13 -12.47 -14.52 3.44
N SER A 14 -12.73 -13.42 4.16
CA SER A 14 -14.02 -12.70 4.10
C SER A 14 -14.19 -11.75 2.91
N TYR A 15 -13.18 -11.65 2.04
CA TYR A 15 -13.16 -10.76 0.90
C TYR A 15 -13.28 -11.54 -0.41
N ASP A 16 -14.07 -11.00 -1.34
CA ASP A 16 -14.10 -11.47 -2.72
C ASP A 16 -13.15 -10.61 -3.57
N ILE A 17 -12.45 -11.26 -4.50
CA ILE A 17 -11.68 -10.56 -5.54
C ILE A 17 -12.66 -9.96 -6.53
N LYS A 18 -12.86 -8.64 -6.50
CA LYS A 18 -13.74 -7.94 -7.46
C LYS A 18 -12.99 -7.52 -8.71
N LYS A 19 -11.71 -7.15 -8.60
CA LYS A 19 -10.90 -6.68 -9.74
C LYS A 19 -9.41 -6.96 -9.52
N VAL A 20 -8.72 -7.42 -10.55
CA VAL A 20 -7.26 -7.39 -10.67
C VAL A 20 -6.93 -6.96 -12.09
N PHE A 21 -6.67 -5.68 -12.29
CA PHE A 21 -6.58 -5.08 -13.62
C PHE A 21 -5.18 -4.58 -13.92
N LEU A 22 -4.60 -5.12 -14.98
CA LEU A 22 -3.33 -4.66 -15.54
C LEU A 22 -3.61 -3.45 -16.41
N ARG A 23 -3.23 -2.25 -15.95
CA ARG A 23 -3.57 -0.99 -16.62
C ARG A 23 -2.90 -0.86 -17.98
N ASP A 24 -1.61 -1.14 -18.07
CA ASP A 24 -0.83 -1.01 -19.31
C ASP A 24 -1.28 -1.96 -20.42
N HIS A 25 -2.03 -3.00 -20.04
CA HIS A 25 -2.55 -4.03 -20.92
C HIS A 25 -4.07 -3.97 -21.08
N GLU A 26 -4.74 -3.04 -20.41
CA GLU A 26 -6.19 -2.85 -20.39
C GLU A 26 -6.99 -4.15 -20.10
N GLN A 27 -6.44 -5.03 -19.25
CA GLN A 27 -6.97 -6.39 -19.05
C GLN A 27 -7.26 -6.67 -17.58
N ASP A 28 -8.49 -7.13 -17.30
CA ASP A 28 -8.84 -7.73 -16.01
C ASP A 28 -8.44 -9.21 -16.00
N ILE A 29 -7.56 -9.58 -15.07
CA ILE A 29 -7.04 -10.93 -14.90
C ILE A 29 -7.61 -11.62 -13.65
N ARG A 30 -8.61 -11.06 -12.97
CA ARG A 30 -9.16 -11.61 -11.69
C ARG A 30 -9.48 -13.10 -11.74
N PHE A 31 -10.00 -13.60 -12.87
CA PHE A 31 -10.38 -15.00 -13.04
C PHE A 31 -9.20 -15.97 -13.21
N LYS A 32 -8.00 -15.42 -13.42
CA LYS A 32 -6.73 -16.16 -13.52
C LYS A 32 -5.95 -16.13 -12.20
N VAL A 33 -6.42 -15.39 -11.20
CA VAL A 33 -5.76 -15.25 -9.91
C VAL A 33 -6.16 -16.42 -8.99
N LEU A 34 -5.16 -17.14 -8.48
CA LEU A 34 -5.35 -18.19 -7.49
C LEU A 34 -5.34 -17.64 -6.07
N GLU A 35 -4.47 -16.66 -5.81
CA GLU A 35 -4.20 -16.14 -4.47
C GLU A 35 -3.70 -14.70 -4.54
N ILE A 36 -4.11 -13.89 -3.57
CA ILE A 36 -3.60 -12.53 -3.35
C ILE A 36 -3.22 -12.41 -1.88
N ASN A 37 -1.98 -12.01 -1.62
CA ASN A 37 -1.49 -11.64 -0.30
C ASN A 37 -1.07 -10.17 -0.33
N ILE A 38 -1.60 -9.35 0.57
CA ILE A 38 -1.22 -7.94 0.72
C ILE A 38 -0.56 -7.78 2.09
N PHE A 39 0.58 -7.11 2.14
CA PHE A 39 1.38 -6.92 3.34
C PHE A 39 1.60 -5.43 3.61
N GLU A 40 1.38 -5.05 4.86
CA GLU A 40 1.71 -3.75 5.42
C GLU A 40 2.44 -3.94 6.75
N SER A 41 3.27 -2.97 7.13
CA SER A 41 4.05 -3.03 8.36
C SER A 41 4.46 -1.63 8.78
N ILE A 42 4.38 -1.33 10.08
CA ILE A 42 4.88 -0.07 10.64
C ILE A 42 6.39 0.12 10.47
N PHE A 43 7.11 -0.95 10.12
CA PHE A 43 8.56 -0.93 9.86
C PHE A 43 8.89 -0.93 8.36
N GLN A 44 7.88 -0.88 7.50
CA GLN A 44 8.05 -0.81 6.05
C GLN A 44 7.35 0.45 5.51
N PRO A 45 8.06 1.28 4.72
CA PRO A 45 7.55 2.55 4.25
C PRO A 45 6.46 2.45 3.18
N CYS A 46 6.32 1.27 2.57
CA CYS A 46 5.42 1.02 1.45
C CYS A 46 4.79 -0.37 1.61
N MET A 47 3.52 -0.50 1.20
CA MET A 47 2.85 -1.79 1.11
C MET A 47 3.43 -2.66 0.00
N THR A 48 3.32 -3.98 0.16
CA THR A 48 3.69 -4.96 -0.87
C THR A 48 2.58 -5.96 -1.09
N ALA A 49 2.55 -6.62 -2.23
CA ALA A 49 1.60 -7.71 -2.47
C ALA A 49 2.19 -8.80 -3.36
N ASP A 50 1.67 -10.02 -3.19
CA ASP A 50 1.94 -11.16 -4.04
C ASP A 50 0.65 -11.62 -4.70
N ILE A 51 0.64 -11.75 -6.03
CA ILE A 51 -0.47 -12.34 -6.78
C ILE A 51 0.03 -13.61 -7.48
N THR A 52 -0.57 -14.74 -7.13
CA THR A 52 -0.34 -16.02 -7.80
C THR A 52 -1.31 -16.14 -8.97
N VAL A 53 -0.79 -16.24 -10.20
CA VAL A 53 -1.58 -16.30 -11.44
C VAL A 53 -1.47 -17.68 -12.07
N LEU A 54 -2.61 -18.30 -12.37
CA LEU A 54 -2.75 -19.48 -13.22
C LEU A 54 -3.01 -19.05 -14.67
N ASP A 55 -2.10 -19.41 -15.54
CA ASP A 55 -2.08 -18.94 -16.91
C ASP A 55 -2.08 -20.11 -17.89
N ALA A 56 -3.23 -20.36 -18.49
CA ALA A 56 -3.44 -21.37 -19.55
C ALA A 56 -3.22 -20.84 -20.97
N GLU A 57 -3.06 -19.52 -21.13
CA GLU A 57 -3.01 -18.84 -22.43
C GLU A 57 -1.62 -18.26 -22.70
N ASN A 58 -0.65 -18.53 -21.84
CA ASN A 58 0.68 -17.94 -21.86
C ASN A 58 0.63 -16.41 -21.93
N LEU A 59 -0.19 -15.79 -21.07
CA LEU A 59 -0.28 -14.35 -20.87
C LEU A 59 1.09 -13.71 -20.80
N VAL A 60 2.07 -14.24 -20.07
CA VAL A 60 3.41 -13.61 -19.99
C VAL A 60 4.05 -13.38 -21.38
N ALA A 61 3.78 -14.23 -22.37
CA ALA A 61 4.27 -14.04 -23.74
C ALA A 61 3.30 -13.25 -24.63
N ASN A 62 1.99 -13.40 -24.41
CA ASN A 62 0.94 -12.82 -25.24
C ASN A 62 0.46 -11.43 -24.77
N LEU A 63 0.72 -11.13 -23.51
CA LEU A 63 0.47 -9.93 -22.73
C LEU A 63 1.76 -9.68 -21.94
N PRO A 64 2.77 -8.99 -22.52
CA PRO A 64 4.12 -8.97 -21.98
C PRO A 64 4.16 -8.16 -20.67
N ILE A 65 3.73 -8.77 -19.57
CA ILE A 65 3.74 -8.19 -18.23
C ILE A 65 5.20 -7.94 -17.89
N ALA A 66 5.51 -6.69 -17.56
CA ALA A 66 6.86 -6.23 -17.31
C ALA A 66 6.96 -5.55 -15.94
N ASP A 67 8.21 -5.43 -15.47
CA ASP A 67 8.50 -4.62 -14.29
C ASP A 67 8.11 -3.15 -14.59
N GLY A 68 7.32 -2.57 -13.69
CA GLY A 68 6.75 -1.22 -13.82
C GLY A 68 5.29 -1.19 -14.27
N ASP A 69 4.71 -2.31 -14.70
CA ASP A 69 3.28 -2.36 -15.05
C ASP A 69 2.41 -2.10 -13.81
N VAL A 70 1.33 -1.34 -13.99
CA VAL A 70 0.44 -0.94 -12.90
C VAL A 70 -0.74 -1.91 -12.77
N VAL A 71 -1.00 -2.35 -11.53
CA VAL A 71 -2.07 -3.27 -11.15
C VAL A 71 -3.06 -2.57 -10.23
N ASP A 72 -4.33 -2.51 -10.64
CA ASP A 72 -5.44 -2.18 -9.73
C ASP A 72 -5.94 -3.44 -9.05
N ILE A 73 -5.97 -3.45 -7.73
CA ILE A 73 -6.56 -4.52 -6.93
C ILE A 73 -7.77 -3.94 -6.20
N HIS A 74 -8.90 -4.63 -6.32
CA HIS A 74 -10.11 -4.33 -5.56
C HIS A 74 -10.62 -5.61 -4.92
N LEU A 75 -10.54 -5.66 -3.60
CA LEU A 75 -11.13 -6.69 -2.76
C LEU A 75 -12.32 -6.06 -2.06
N ALA A 76 -13.51 -6.64 -2.24
CA ALA A 76 -14.71 -6.14 -1.59
C ALA A 76 -15.27 -7.19 -0.65
N PHE A 77 -15.97 -6.71 0.36
CA PHE A 77 -16.70 -7.57 1.27
C PHE A 77 -17.85 -8.28 0.52
N ASN A 78 -18.10 -9.55 0.85
CA ASN A 78 -19.18 -10.31 0.22
C ASN A 78 -20.54 -9.98 0.87
N SER A 79 -21.28 -9.04 0.30
CA SER A 79 -22.57 -8.57 0.83
C SER A 79 -23.79 -9.44 0.48
N GLU A 80 -23.64 -10.49 -0.33
CA GLU A 80 -24.76 -11.36 -0.74
C GLU A 80 -25.17 -12.38 0.34
N ASP A 81 -24.37 -12.54 1.39
CA ASP A 81 -24.75 -13.26 2.61
C ASP A 81 -25.68 -12.39 3.47
N LYS A 82 -27.00 -12.60 3.31
CA LYS A 82 -28.14 -11.85 3.90
C LYS A 82 -28.12 -11.59 5.43
N ILE A 83 -27.14 -12.11 6.16
CA ILE A 83 -26.94 -11.89 7.60
C ILE A 83 -26.14 -10.58 7.86
N GLN A 84 -25.54 -9.99 6.82
CA GLN A 84 -24.42 -9.05 6.96
C GLN A 84 -24.75 -7.58 6.61
N GLN A 85 -26.01 -7.14 6.68
CA GLN A 85 -26.41 -5.78 6.26
C GLN A 85 -26.01 -4.64 7.22
N ASN A 86 -25.41 -4.93 8.38
CA ASN A 86 -25.06 -3.90 9.38
C ASN A 86 -23.55 -3.81 9.61
N VAL A 87 -22.74 -3.95 8.56
CA VAL A 87 -21.30 -3.97 8.74
C VAL A 87 -20.60 -3.08 7.72
N ASP A 88 -20.06 -1.98 8.25
CA ASP A 88 -19.09 -1.12 7.59
C ASP A 88 -17.73 -1.85 7.51
N GLY A 89 -17.60 -2.79 6.58
CA GLY A 89 -16.31 -3.32 6.16
C GLY A 89 -15.88 -2.60 4.89
N GLU A 90 -14.87 -1.72 4.98
CA GLU A 90 -14.41 -0.98 3.81
C GLU A 90 -13.72 -1.91 2.81
N ASP A 91 -13.98 -1.64 1.52
CA ASP A 91 -13.29 -2.29 0.43
C ASP A 91 -11.79 -2.01 0.48
N ILE A 92 -10.97 -3.04 0.22
CA ILE A 92 -9.54 -2.82 0.03
C ILE A 92 -9.33 -2.49 -1.44
N LYS A 93 -8.90 -1.25 -1.69
CA LYS A 93 -8.51 -0.76 -3.01
C LYS A 93 -7.04 -0.37 -2.96
N CYS A 94 -6.22 -0.95 -3.80
CA CYS A 94 -4.82 -0.58 -3.90
C CYS A 94 -4.35 -0.55 -5.35
N VAL A 95 -3.48 0.43 -5.63
CA VAL A 95 -2.79 0.57 -6.89
C VAL A 95 -1.32 0.29 -6.63
N MET A 96 -0.78 -0.73 -7.30
CA MET A 96 0.58 -1.20 -7.09
C MET A 96 1.30 -1.38 -8.43
N GLU A 97 2.63 -1.37 -8.40
CA GLU A 97 3.47 -1.65 -9.56
C GLU A 97 4.07 -3.05 -9.46
N VAL A 98 4.16 -3.75 -10.60
CA VAL A 98 4.91 -4.99 -10.73
C VAL A 98 6.39 -4.69 -10.53
N ILE A 99 6.98 -5.24 -9.48
CA ILE A 99 8.41 -5.13 -9.21
C ILE A 99 9.18 -6.28 -9.83
N LYS A 100 8.57 -7.47 -9.85
CA LYS A 100 9.21 -8.67 -10.40
C LYS A 100 8.20 -9.78 -10.65
N ILE A 101 8.44 -10.56 -11.71
CA ILE A 101 7.79 -11.86 -11.92
C ILE A 101 8.69 -12.99 -11.39
N THR A 102 8.15 -13.88 -10.57
CA THR A 102 8.90 -14.98 -9.94
C THR A 102 8.17 -16.32 -10.05
N SER A 103 8.88 -17.40 -9.70
CA SER A 103 8.29 -18.74 -9.49
C SER A 103 7.48 -19.27 -10.67
N ARG A 104 8.01 -19.12 -11.89
CA ARG A 104 7.35 -19.62 -13.11
C ARG A 104 7.47 -21.14 -13.17
N ILE A 105 6.36 -21.83 -12.93
CA ILE A 105 6.26 -23.30 -12.97
C ILE A 105 5.35 -23.68 -14.13
N LYS A 106 5.82 -24.56 -15.02
CA LYS A 106 4.99 -25.16 -16.07
C LYS A 106 4.44 -26.49 -15.57
N THR A 107 3.19 -26.78 -15.88
CA THR A 107 2.60 -28.08 -15.57
C THR A 107 2.94 -29.06 -16.69
N ASP A 108 3.37 -30.28 -16.35
CA ASP A 108 3.92 -31.24 -17.33
C ASP A 108 2.93 -31.73 -18.41
N ASN A 109 1.62 -31.50 -18.24
CA ASN A 109 0.58 -32.06 -19.12
C ASN A 109 -0.31 -31.04 -19.85
N GLN A 110 -0.12 -29.73 -19.64
CA GLN A 110 -0.90 -28.69 -20.33
C GLN A 110 0.01 -27.46 -20.54
N ASP A 111 -0.25 -26.65 -21.56
CA ASP A 111 0.39 -25.32 -21.77
C ASP A 111 -0.01 -24.29 -20.68
N VAL A 112 -0.23 -24.78 -19.46
CA VAL A 112 -0.62 -24.05 -18.27
C VAL A 112 0.61 -23.85 -17.40
N GLN A 113 0.82 -22.60 -17.01
CA GLN A 113 1.86 -22.19 -16.11
C GLN A 113 1.30 -21.43 -14.91
N THR A 114 2.00 -21.47 -13.79
CA THR A 114 1.75 -20.61 -12.64
C THR A 114 2.95 -19.70 -12.44
N TYR A 115 2.70 -18.44 -12.06
CA TYR A 115 3.76 -17.50 -11.69
C TYR A 115 3.26 -16.52 -10.64
N ASN A 116 4.21 -15.87 -9.95
CA ASN A 116 3.93 -14.89 -8.91
C ASN A 116 4.35 -13.50 -9.38
N LEU A 117 3.38 -12.57 -9.37
CA LEU A 117 3.64 -11.15 -9.49
C LEU A 117 3.98 -10.61 -8.10
N ARG A 118 5.19 -10.06 -7.94
CA ARG A 118 5.62 -9.32 -6.75
C ARG A 118 5.34 -7.86 -6.99
N LEU A 119 4.53 -7.25 -6.14
CA LEU A 119 4.04 -5.88 -6.26
C LEU A 119 4.52 -5.01 -5.10
N ALA A 120 4.67 -3.72 -5.34
CA ALA A 120 4.83 -2.71 -4.29
C ALA A 120 3.97 -1.49 -4.61
N SER A 121 3.57 -0.74 -3.58
CA SER A 121 2.84 0.51 -3.78
C SER A 121 3.66 1.52 -4.59
N ILE A 122 2.97 2.44 -5.25
CA ILE A 122 3.59 3.46 -6.14
C ILE A 122 4.65 4.30 -5.39
N GLY A 123 4.50 4.48 -4.07
CA GLY A 123 5.49 5.17 -3.23
C GLY A 123 6.90 4.58 -3.35
N TRP A 124 7.01 3.27 -3.56
CA TRP A 124 8.30 2.60 -3.79
C TRP A 124 8.99 3.13 -5.06
N SER A 125 8.25 3.21 -6.16
CA SER A 125 8.78 3.66 -7.44
C SER A 125 9.05 5.15 -7.47
N ASN A 126 8.18 5.95 -6.86
CA ASN A 126 8.43 7.39 -6.67
C ASN A 126 9.73 7.63 -5.89
N ASN A 127 9.95 6.87 -4.82
CA ASN A 127 11.19 6.95 -4.05
C ASN A 127 12.44 6.65 -4.88
N VAL A 128 12.37 5.69 -5.81
CA VAL A 128 13.48 5.37 -6.71
C VAL A 128 13.76 6.51 -7.69
N ARG A 129 12.72 7.15 -8.21
CA ARG A 129 12.80 8.19 -9.26
C ARG A 129 13.09 9.59 -8.72
N THR A 130 12.68 9.91 -7.49
CA THR A 130 12.79 11.26 -6.94
C THR A 130 14.05 11.47 -6.10
N ARG A 131 14.60 12.70 -6.14
CA ARG A 131 15.67 13.15 -5.25
C ARG A 131 15.29 14.51 -4.66
N ILE A 132 15.63 14.69 -3.38
CA ILE A 132 15.38 15.91 -2.62
C ILE A 132 16.72 16.58 -2.37
N SER A 133 16.82 17.84 -2.78
CA SER A 133 17.98 18.68 -2.52
C SER A 133 17.47 20.05 -2.05
N ARG A 134 17.23 20.18 -0.74
CA ARG A 134 16.64 21.38 -0.13
C ARG A 134 17.22 21.61 1.26
N SER A 135 17.28 22.87 1.66
CA SER A 135 17.55 23.30 3.03
C SER A 135 16.27 23.80 3.68
N TYR A 136 16.09 23.47 4.95
CA TYR A 136 14.99 23.94 5.79
C TYR A 136 15.58 24.74 6.94
N ASN A 137 14.87 25.78 7.37
CA ASN A 137 15.35 26.68 8.40
C ASN A 137 14.29 26.87 9.47
N GLN A 138 14.63 26.51 10.71
CA GLN A 138 13.77 26.68 11.89
C GLN A 138 12.34 26.16 11.67
N GLN A 139 12.21 24.88 11.30
CA GLN A 139 10.91 24.22 11.13
C GLN A 139 10.86 22.91 11.92
N PRO A 140 9.67 22.52 12.43
CA PRO A 140 9.45 21.19 12.97
C PRO A 140 9.70 20.11 11.92
N TYR A 141 10.14 18.93 12.34
CA TYR A 141 10.35 17.82 11.41
C TYR A 141 9.04 17.33 10.79
N SER A 142 7.91 17.40 11.52
CA SER A 142 6.57 17.12 10.99
C SER A 142 6.28 17.93 9.72
N ASP A 143 6.52 19.23 9.77
CA ASP A 143 6.23 20.16 8.68
C ASP A 143 7.14 19.91 7.49
N VAL A 144 8.42 19.60 7.75
CA VAL A 144 9.39 19.21 6.70
C VAL A 144 8.95 17.91 6.02
N VAL A 145 8.48 16.92 6.78
CA VAL A 145 7.97 15.65 6.23
C VAL A 145 6.75 15.91 5.36
N GLU A 146 5.79 16.68 5.85
CA GLU A 146 4.56 17.00 5.12
C GLU A 146 4.86 17.75 3.81
N GLU A 147 5.73 18.76 3.86
CA GLU A 147 6.16 19.52 2.68
C GLU A 147 6.83 18.61 1.64
N ILE A 148 7.77 17.76 2.07
CA ILE A 148 8.45 16.82 1.16
C ILE A 148 7.46 15.80 0.61
N PHE A 149 6.53 15.32 1.43
CA PHE A 149 5.54 14.34 1.04
C PHE A 149 4.72 14.89 -0.12
N TYR A 150 4.08 16.03 0.03
CA TYR A 150 3.25 16.61 -1.03
C TYR A 150 4.05 17.16 -2.24
N ASP A 151 5.28 17.66 -2.05
CA ASP A 151 6.09 18.22 -3.16
C ASP A 151 6.87 17.17 -3.97
N LYS A 152 7.23 16.03 -3.36
CA LYS A 152 8.22 15.09 -3.93
C LYS A 152 7.85 13.62 -3.86
N PHE A 153 6.87 13.22 -3.05
CA PHE A 153 6.56 11.81 -2.83
C PHE A 153 5.15 11.42 -3.25
N VAL A 154 4.15 12.24 -2.91
CA VAL A 154 2.78 12.13 -3.41
C VAL A 154 2.84 12.32 -4.91
N THR A 155 2.43 11.29 -5.62
CA THR A 155 1.91 11.45 -6.96
C THR A 155 0.52 12.03 -6.82
N GLU A 156 0.35 13.32 -7.08
CA GLU A 156 -0.97 13.94 -7.24
C GLU A 156 -1.77 13.10 -8.26
N GLY A 157 -2.55 12.14 -7.80
CA GLY A 157 -3.19 11.18 -8.68
C GLY A 157 -2.23 10.37 -9.56
N ASN A 158 -2.83 9.47 -10.31
CA ASN A 158 -2.21 8.68 -11.37
C ASN A 158 -1.66 9.55 -12.53
N TYR A 159 -0.69 10.45 -12.32
CA TYR A 159 -0.05 11.21 -13.40
C TYR A 159 0.93 10.34 -14.20
N GLY A 160 0.30 9.50 -15.01
CA GLY A 160 0.90 8.70 -16.08
C GLY A 160 -0.13 8.17 -17.09
N LEU A 161 -1.44 8.18 -16.80
CA LEU A 161 -2.45 7.51 -17.64
C LEU A 161 -3.50 8.50 -18.15
N LYS A 162 -3.45 8.82 -19.45
CA LYS A 162 -4.52 9.53 -20.19
C LYS A 162 -5.44 8.50 -20.86
N GLY A 163 -6.76 8.69 -20.81
CA GLY A 163 -7.74 7.92 -21.59
C GLY A 163 -8.99 7.50 -20.81
N HIS A 164 -9.77 6.56 -21.37
CA HIS A 164 -11.02 5.97 -20.82
C HIS A 164 -10.90 5.36 -19.40
N TYR A 165 -9.68 5.29 -18.85
CA TYR A 165 -9.31 4.62 -17.61
C TYR A 165 -9.23 5.57 -16.40
N SER A 166 -9.65 6.83 -16.57
CA SER A 166 -9.69 7.83 -15.49
C SER A 166 -10.76 7.58 -14.42
N LYS A 167 -11.46 6.44 -14.40
CA LYS A 167 -12.56 6.22 -13.44
C LYS A 167 -12.11 5.94 -12.00
N PHE A 168 -10.82 5.74 -11.77
CA PHE A 168 -10.20 5.91 -10.46
C PHE A 168 -9.67 7.35 -10.36
N THR A 169 -10.60 8.31 -10.38
CA THR A 169 -10.32 9.73 -10.18
C THR A 169 -10.16 10.02 -8.69
N GLY A 170 -9.03 10.59 -8.28
CA GLY A 170 -8.87 11.29 -6.99
C GLY A 170 -8.71 10.41 -5.74
N ASP A 171 -9.37 9.26 -5.67
CA ASP A 171 -9.49 8.49 -4.41
C ASP A 171 -8.30 7.57 -4.09
N ASP A 172 -7.38 7.31 -5.02
CA ASP A 172 -6.26 6.39 -4.80
C ASP A 172 -4.97 7.08 -4.32
N ALA A 173 -4.93 8.42 -4.34
CA ALA A 173 -3.79 9.16 -3.82
C ALA A 173 -3.90 9.18 -2.29
N LYS A 174 -3.10 8.34 -1.63
CA LYS A 174 -3.04 8.32 -0.17
C LYS A 174 -2.39 9.60 0.34
N ASN A 175 -3.10 10.24 1.26
CA ASN A 175 -2.56 11.34 2.05
C ASN A 175 -1.58 10.82 3.11
N ILE A 176 -0.97 11.76 3.84
CA ILE A 176 -0.15 11.45 5.00
C ILE A 176 -0.82 11.96 6.28
N ASP A 177 -0.84 11.13 7.31
CA ASP A 177 -1.14 11.53 8.68
C ASP A 177 0.19 11.74 9.44
N VAL A 178 0.44 12.99 9.86
CA VAL A 178 1.71 13.42 10.47
C VAL A 178 1.46 13.84 11.92
N GLU A 179 2.03 13.08 12.86
CA GLU A 179 2.04 13.48 14.26
C GLU A 179 3.03 14.64 14.48
N SER A 180 2.58 15.70 15.14
CA SER A 180 3.38 16.91 15.40
C SER A 180 4.66 16.61 16.18
N THR A 181 5.79 17.11 15.69
CA THR A 181 7.09 16.91 16.33
C THR A 181 7.47 18.07 17.26
N HIS A 182 8.25 17.81 18.29
CA HIS A 182 8.78 18.82 19.19
C HIS A 182 9.98 19.54 18.58
N GLY A 183 10.03 20.87 18.76
CA GLY A 183 11.18 21.70 18.42
C GLY A 183 11.20 22.18 16.97
N GLU A 184 12.10 23.11 16.69
CA GLU A 184 12.35 23.65 15.36
C GLU A 184 13.83 23.49 15.02
N TYR A 185 14.10 23.02 13.81
CA TYR A 185 15.45 22.66 13.40
C TYR A 185 15.78 23.23 12.02
N SER A 186 17.04 23.59 11.84
CA SER A 186 17.60 23.89 10.53
C SER A 186 18.40 22.69 10.04
N LEU A 187 18.13 22.24 8.82
CA LEU A 187 18.74 21.03 8.25
C LEU A 187 18.90 21.16 6.74
N ILE A 188 19.79 20.34 6.19
CA ILE A 188 20.05 20.26 4.75
C ILE A 188 19.86 18.81 4.33
N ILE A 189 19.07 18.59 3.29
CA ILE A 189 18.89 17.27 2.67
C ILE A 189 19.77 17.22 1.40
N PRO A 190 20.90 16.47 1.40
CA PRO A 190 21.84 16.47 0.29
C PRO A 190 21.48 15.38 -0.74
N ARG A 191 20.58 15.71 -1.68
CA ARG A 191 20.20 14.85 -2.82
C ARG A 191 19.75 13.44 -2.39
N TRP A 192 18.98 13.32 -1.32
CA TRP A 192 18.49 12.03 -0.81
C TRP A 192 17.22 11.56 -1.50
N LYS A 193 16.94 10.26 -1.39
CA LYS A 193 15.63 9.71 -1.73
C LYS A 193 14.57 10.10 -0.67
N PRO A 194 13.29 10.27 -1.02
CA PRO A 194 12.23 10.60 -0.06
C PRO A 194 12.15 9.69 1.16
N ILE A 195 12.04 8.37 0.98
CA ILE A 195 11.93 7.40 2.08
C ILE A 195 13.16 7.44 2.99
N GLN A 196 14.34 7.64 2.40
CA GLN A 196 15.57 7.81 3.18
C GLN A 196 15.47 9.06 4.07
N CYS A 197 14.94 10.16 3.53
CA CYS A 197 14.72 11.38 4.30
C CYS A 197 13.69 11.17 5.41
N PHE A 198 12.54 10.57 5.11
CA PHE A 198 11.49 10.33 6.11
C PHE A 198 12.00 9.48 7.26
N ASN A 199 12.70 8.37 6.98
CA ASN A 199 13.29 7.53 8.02
C ASN A 199 14.39 8.25 8.82
N TRP A 200 15.16 9.13 8.16
CA TRP A 200 16.19 9.92 8.83
C TRP A 200 15.59 10.96 9.79
N LEU A 201 14.49 11.60 9.39
CA LEU A 201 13.71 12.51 10.24
C LEU A 201 13.03 11.75 11.37
N ALA A 202 12.37 10.63 11.07
CA ALA A 202 11.71 9.76 12.05
C ALA A 202 12.67 9.34 13.19
N GLY A 203 13.89 8.93 12.85
CA GLY A 203 14.91 8.55 13.85
C GLY A 203 15.45 9.70 14.72
N ARG A 204 14.98 10.94 14.51
CA ARG A 204 15.34 12.14 15.30
C ARG A 204 14.14 12.87 15.86
N SER A 205 12.93 12.51 15.42
CA SER A 205 11.70 13.15 15.85
C SER A 205 11.31 12.71 17.25
N GLN A 206 10.91 13.69 18.05
CA GLN A 206 10.29 13.50 19.35
C GLN A 206 8.87 14.05 19.27
N SER A 207 7.92 13.41 19.95
CA SER A 207 6.51 13.84 19.94
C SER A 207 6.35 15.16 20.68
N SER A 208 5.50 16.04 20.16
CA SER A 208 5.15 17.30 20.84
C SER A 208 4.38 17.05 22.14
N GLU A 209 3.58 15.98 22.18
CA GLU A 209 2.79 15.54 23.33
C GLU A 209 3.61 14.71 24.31
N THR A 210 4.43 13.78 23.79
CA THR A 210 5.15 12.79 24.60
C THR A 210 6.66 12.85 24.37
N LYS A 211 7.35 13.60 25.23
CA LYS A 211 8.78 13.93 25.08
C LYS A 211 9.73 12.91 25.73
N ASP A 212 9.27 11.69 25.94
CA ASP A 212 10.03 10.67 26.66
C ASP A 212 10.81 9.74 25.72
N ALA A 213 10.44 9.71 24.43
CA ALA A 213 11.02 8.80 23.44
C ALA A 213 11.28 9.45 22.07
N VAL A 214 12.16 8.82 21.30
CA VAL A 214 12.45 9.11 19.88
C VAL A 214 12.15 7.83 19.11
N ASN A 215 10.88 7.64 18.76
CA ASN A 215 10.34 6.38 18.24
C ASN A 215 9.34 6.61 17.11
N TYR A 216 9.56 7.64 16.30
CA TYR A 216 8.79 7.84 15.08
C TYR A 216 9.10 6.77 14.04
N VAL A 217 8.07 6.41 13.29
CA VAL A 217 8.13 5.52 12.13
C VAL A 217 7.41 6.17 10.94
N PHE A 218 7.88 5.87 9.74
CA PHE A 218 7.21 6.21 8.48
C PHE A 218 6.77 4.94 7.77
N TYR A 219 5.47 4.77 7.57
CA TYR A 219 4.88 3.58 6.97
C TYR A 219 3.63 3.90 6.15
N GLU A 220 3.18 2.90 5.39
CA GLU A 220 1.94 2.95 4.62
C GLU A 220 1.02 1.83 5.10
N ASP A 221 -0.25 2.14 5.34
CA ASP A 221 -1.32 1.17 5.55
C ASP A 221 -2.35 1.24 4.42
N LYS A 222 -3.43 0.44 4.49
CA LYS A 222 -4.49 0.41 3.48
C LYS A 222 -5.12 1.80 3.17
N GLU A 223 -5.07 2.76 4.10
CA GLU A 223 -5.75 4.06 4.00
C GLU A 223 -4.79 5.20 3.67
N THR A 224 -3.67 5.30 4.39
CA THR A 224 -2.79 6.49 4.37
C THR A 224 -1.31 6.13 4.55
N TYR A 225 -0.45 7.10 4.26
CA TYR A 225 0.89 7.12 4.82
C TYR A 225 0.85 7.70 6.23
N ASN A 226 1.72 7.23 7.11
CA ASN A 226 1.75 7.65 8.49
C ASN A 226 3.18 8.06 8.88
N PHE A 227 3.30 9.19 9.57
CA PHE A 227 4.51 9.61 10.26
C PHE A 227 4.18 9.82 11.74
N LYS A 228 4.29 8.74 12.53
CA LYS A 228 3.79 8.68 13.90
C LYS A 228 4.80 8.05 14.85
N SER A 229 4.74 8.43 16.11
CA SER A 229 5.45 7.76 17.20
C SER A 229 4.82 6.41 17.53
N ILE A 230 5.64 5.41 17.87
CA ILE A 230 5.12 4.13 18.35
C ILE A 230 4.28 4.32 19.62
N ASP A 231 4.62 5.30 20.47
CA ASP A 231 3.85 5.59 21.69
C ASP A 231 2.44 6.08 21.38
N SER A 232 2.24 6.92 20.35
CA SER A 232 0.91 7.36 19.94
C SER A 232 0.09 6.21 19.35
N LEU A 233 0.73 5.33 18.55
CA LEU A 233 0.09 4.14 18.01
C LEU A 233 -0.38 3.16 19.09
N VAL A 234 0.42 2.94 20.14
CA VAL A 234 0.05 2.04 21.26
C VAL A 234 -1.06 2.64 22.13
N LYS A 235 -1.12 3.97 22.24
CA LYS A 235 -2.17 4.67 22.98
C LYS A 235 -3.48 4.78 22.19
N ALA A 236 -3.42 4.69 20.87
CA ALA A 236 -4.59 4.67 20.03
C ALA A 236 -5.46 3.44 20.38
N GLY A 237 -6.77 3.64 20.38
CA GLY A 237 -7.72 2.54 20.57
C GLY A 237 -7.67 1.57 19.39
N ALA A 238 -8.13 0.33 19.60
CA ALA A 238 -8.33 -0.61 18.51
C ALA A 238 -9.32 -0.01 17.48
N THR A 239 -8.89 0.04 16.23
CA THR A 239 -9.70 0.51 15.09
C THR A 239 -10.49 -0.62 14.46
N ASP A 240 -9.92 -1.82 14.39
CA ASP A 240 -10.53 -3.03 13.81
C ASP A 240 -10.33 -4.23 14.76
N ASP A 241 -11.40 -5.01 14.96
CA ASP A 241 -11.37 -6.26 15.73
C ASP A 241 -11.44 -7.49 14.81
N TYR A 242 -10.44 -8.38 14.93
CA TYR A 242 -10.35 -9.64 14.17
C TYR A 242 -10.48 -10.85 15.10
N TRP A 243 -10.92 -11.98 14.55
CA TRP A 243 -10.91 -13.25 15.28
C TRP A 243 -10.24 -14.35 14.47
N VAL A 244 -9.51 -15.20 15.18
CA VAL A 244 -8.87 -16.38 14.61
C VAL A 244 -9.66 -17.59 15.05
N LYS A 245 -10.16 -18.38 14.10
CA LYS A 245 -10.68 -19.71 14.38
C LYS A 245 -9.49 -20.63 14.61
N LEU A 246 -9.21 -20.93 15.88
CA LEU A 246 -8.27 -22.00 16.21
C LEU A 246 -9.01 -23.33 15.97
N GLU A 247 -8.45 -24.17 15.09
CA GLU A 247 -8.92 -25.55 14.87
C GLU A 247 -8.65 -26.44 16.09
#